data_AF-A0A1Q5JY81-F1
#
_entry.id   AF-A0A1Q5JY81-F1
#
_cell.length_a   1.000
_cell.length_b   1.000
_cell.length_c   1.000
_cell.angle_alpha   90.00
_cell.angle_beta   90.00
_cell.angle_gamma   90.00
#
_symmetry.space_group_name_H-M   'P 1'
#
loop_
_entity.id
_entity.type
_entity.pdbx_description
1 polymer ?
#
loop_
_entity_poly.entity_id
_entity_poly.type
_entity_poly.pdbx_seq_one_letter_code
_entity_poly.pdbx_strand_id
1 'polypeptide(L)'
;MGAQGTEQIVLLTIDRETETVVFTRSDGKEARFPLERPLFQEASALTRLHVSGAFDVMVAETTYGDAISFDLPTTAGTEPLQDRLVVYLDQNKWSEVANSLYAPEKVSTDNRSASARLIQLVRERRIVLPASAGHYAETGKRFSTEKRYQLALTILQQSRGWQMRDPLEVRQQEIRSALLRHSGDPSSERASAVFTLAPDSLYSAARGYQGYVPPAGLPPEQALALTALTNASASIDTMLDAERVGPGAEGNWAAHNQRFSDWLDGEPRDTQQKRKSIDAFLLSDIGREAARVAHAMQMSPAQFDTWIRQKATKDISSLPSLGLFREVFHTRHLNRATTWRINDCTDMMYLSCAAAYADFVVCERHMREHLSHGLRRMKSGTQVFRHLHEVVDAIEERWAQPERP
;
A
#
# COMPACT_ATOMS: atom_id res chain seq x y z
N MET A 1 11.76 6.85 50.62
CA MET A 1 11.33 5.65 49.86
C MET A 1 11.33 6.03 48.39
N GLY A 2 12.43 5.75 47.69
CA GLY A 2 12.50 5.99 46.24
C GLY A 2 11.58 5.00 45.53
N ALA A 3 10.80 5.47 44.56
CA ALA A 3 10.00 4.63 43.72
C ALA A 3 10.92 3.59 43.05
N GLN A 4 10.76 2.31 43.37
CA GLN A 4 11.36 1.23 42.62
C GLN A 4 10.78 1.30 41.21
N GLY A 5 11.54 1.90 40.28
CA GLY A 5 11.18 1.87 38.87
C GLY A 5 11.10 0.41 38.44
N THR A 6 9.94 0.00 37.93
CA THR A 6 9.77 -1.31 37.30
C THR A 6 10.79 -1.44 36.18
N GLU A 7 11.70 -2.40 36.31
CA GLU A 7 12.71 -2.70 35.32
C GLU A 7 12.01 -3.25 34.06
N GLN A 8 12.15 -2.54 32.93
CA GLN A 8 11.47 -2.89 31.68
C GLN A 8 12.49 -3.37 30.64
N ILE A 9 12.04 -4.25 29.74
CA ILE A 9 12.81 -4.64 28.56
C ILE A 9 12.77 -3.45 27.59
N VAL A 10 13.93 -2.94 27.20
CA VAL A 10 14.07 -1.76 26.33
C VAL A 10 14.56 -2.12 24.92
N LEU A 11 15.20 -3.29 24.79
CA LEU A 11 15.70 -3.80 23.53
C LEU A 11 15.59 -5.33 23.49
N LEU A 12 15.10 -5.85 22.38
CA LEU A 12 15.20 -7.26 22.00
C LEU A 12 16.10 -7.35 20.76
N THR A 13 17.08 -8.24 20.79
CA THR A 13 17.96 -8.52 19.65
C THR A 13 17.86 -9.99 19.29
N ILE A 14 17.62 -10.29 18.02
CA ILE A 14 17.67 -11.65 17.47
C ILE A 14 18.84 -11.68 16.49
N ASP A 15 19.77 -12.62 16.68
CA ASP A 15 21.05 -12.67 15.97
C ASP A 15 21.25 -14.04 15.32
N ARG A 16 21.47 -14.03 13.99
CA ARG A 16 21.66 -15.23 13.17
C ARG A 16 22.99 -15.91 13.42
N GLU A 17 24.07 -15.14 13.61
CA GLU A 17 25.43 -15.68 13.73
C GLU A 17 25.60 -16.45 15.04
N THR A 18 25.03 -15.92 16.11
CA THR A 18 25.07 -16.55 17.44
C THR A 18 23.91 -17.49 17.70
N GLU A 19 22.89 -17.51 16.83
CA GLU A 19 21.62 -18.21 17.02
C GLU A 19 20.99 -17.91 18.39
N THR A 20 20.99 -16.64 18.79
CA THR A 20 20.46 -16.22 20.10
C THR A 20 19.40 -15.13 20.00
N VAL A 21 18.56 -15.07 21.05
CA VAL A 21 17.76 -13.90 21.38
C VAL A 21 18.29 -13.28 22.67
N VAL A 22 18.48 -11.96 22.66
CA VAL A 22 18.98 -11.15 23.77
C VAL A 22 17.93 -10.14 24.17
N PHE A 23 17.57 -10.14 25.45
CA PHE A 23 16.69 -9.14 26.05
C PHE A 23 17.52 -8.21 26.92
N THR A 24 17.55 -6.92 26.59
CA THR A 24 18.23 -5.90 27.38
C THR A 24 17.21 -5.11 28.17
N ARG A 25 17.47 -4.98 29.48
CA ARG A 25 16.66 -4.22 30.42
C ARG A 25 17.12 -2.77 30.52
N SER A 26 16.26 -1.91 31.06
CA SER A 26 16.55 -0.49 31.32
C SER A 26 17.75 -0.24 32.25
N ASP A 27 18.15 -1.22 33.05
CA ASP A 27 19.35 -1.17 33.90
C ASP A 27 20.62 -1.69 33.20
N GLY A 28 20.54 -2.00 31.91
CA GLY A 28 21.65 -2.50 31.09
C GLY A 28 21.95 -4.00 31.25
N LYS A 29 21.21 -4.72 32.11
CA LYS A 29 21.38 -6.17 32.21
C LYS A 29 20.80 -6.88 30.99
N GLU A 30 21.47 -7.95 30.58
CA GLU A 30 21.07 -8.79 29.45
C GLU A 30 20.67 -10.19 29.92
N ALA A 31 19.60 -10.72 29.33
CA ALA A 31 19.29 -12.14 29.36
C ALA A 31 19.43 -12.70 27.94
N ARG A 32 20.19 -13.80 27.81
CA ARG A 32 20.50 -14.43 26.51
C ARG A 32 19.94 -15.83 26.48
N PHE A 33 19.21 -16.17 25.42
CA PHE A 33 18.61 -17.48 25.22
C PHE A 33 18.99 -18.00 23.83
N PRO A 34 19.40 -19.28 23.71
CA PRO A 34 19.59 -19.89 22.40
C PRO A 34 18.25 -20.03 21.68
N LEU A 35 18.25 -19.87 20.36
CA LEU A 35 17.09 -20.17 19.53
C LEU A 35 16.95 -21.69 19.40
N GLU A 36 15.77 -22.22 19.66
CA GLU A 36 15.51 -23.67 19.49
C GLU A 36 15.56 -24.10 18.01
N ARG A 37 15.35 -23.16 17.09
CA ARG A 37 15.38 -23.35 15.64
C ARG A 37 15.91 -22.07 14.98
N PRO A 38 16.63 -22.18 13.85
CA PRO A 38 17.02 -21.01 13.07
C PRO A 38 15.78 -20.19 12.68
N LEU A 39 15.77 -18.90 13.06
CA LEU A 39 14.67 -18.01 12.69
C LEU A 39 14.75 -17.61 11.20
N PHE A 40 15.97 -17.47 10.69
CA PHE A 40 16.24 -17.09 9.31
C PHE A 40 16.50 -18.35 8.47
N GLN A 41 15.84 -18.42 7.31
CA GLN A 41 16.16 -19.46 6.34
C GLN A 41 17.54 -19.21 5.72
N GLU A 42 18.13 -20.24 5.10
CA GLU A 42 19.45 -20.11 4.48
C GLU A 42 19.49 -18.99 3.43
N ALA A 43 18.43 -18.88 2.61
CA ALA A 43 18.26 -17.86 1.58
C ALA A 43 17.90 -16.46 2.11
N SER A 44 17.59 -16.33 3.41
CA SER A 44 17.25 -15.03 4.01
C SER A 44 18.44 -14.08 3.91
N ALA A 45 18.17 -12.84 3.52
CA ALA A 45 19.17 -11.77 3.51
C ALA A 45 19.37 -11.15 4.91
N LEU A 46 18.60 -11.56 5.92
CA LEU A 46 18.67 -11.01 7.27
C LEU A 46 19.76 -11.70 8.10
N THR A 47 20.46 -10.89 8.90
CA THR A 47 21.44 -11.36 9.90
C THR A 47 21.03 -11.00 11.33
N ARG A 48 20.39 -9.85 11.54
CA ARG A 48 20.01 -9.39 12.87
C ARG A 48 18.72 -8.59 12.85
N LEU A 49 17.94 -8.73 13.92
CA LEU A 49 16.77 -7.89 14.20
C LEU A 49 16.93 -7.25 15.58
N HIS A 50 16.77 -5.93 15.64
CA HIS A 50 16.70 -5.16 16.87
C HIS A 50 15.30 -4.57 17.00
N VAL A 51 14.68 -4.74 18.17
CA VAL A 51 13.35 -4.20 18.46
C VAL A 51 13.46 -3.35 19.71
N SER A 52 13.20 -2.05 19.58
CA SER A 52 13.18 -1.15 20.73
C SER A 52 11.75 -0.75 21.07
N GLY A 53 11.28 -1.20 22.23
CA GLY A 53 9.98 -0.79 22.78
C GLY A 53 9.93 0.68 23.23
N ALA A 54 11.09 1.34 23.37
CA ALA A 54 11.14 2.77 23.72
C ALA A 54 10.91 3.70 22.53
N PHE A 55 11.16 3.21 21.31
CA PHE A 55 11.09 4.00 20.08
C PHE A 55 10.04 3.48 19.08
N ASP A 56 9.35 2.39 19.42
CA ASP A 56 8.41 1.69 18.54
C ASP A 56 9.02 1.44 17.15
N VAL A 57 10.25 0.93 17.13
CA VAL A 57 11.02 0.71 15.90
C VAL A 57 11.65 -0.67 15.90
N MET A 58 11.59 -1.32 14.74
CA MET A 58 12.43 -2.47 14.41
C MET A 58 13.56 -2.03 13.47
N VAL A 59 14.79 -2.46 13.75
CA VAL A 59 15.93 -2.33 12.85
C VAL A 59 16.39 -3.71 12.42
N ALA A 60 16.38 -3.98 11.13
CA ALA A 60 16.90 -5.20 10.53
C ALA A 60 18.25 -4.93 9.88
N GLU A 61 19.23 -5.80 10.13
CA GLU A 61 20.54 -5.79 9.47
C GLU A 61 20.58 -6.92 8.43
N THR A 62 21.18 -6.64 7.27
CA THR A 62 21.31 -7.62 6.18
C THR A 62 22.70 -8.25 6.14
N THR A 63 22.83 -9.37 5.43
CA THR A 63 24.11 -10.04 5.14
C THR A 63 25.07 -9.19 4.30
N TYR A 64 24.59 -8.10 3.68
CA TYR A 64 25.38 -7.12 2.95
C TYR A 64 25.83 -5.93 3.82
N GLY A 65 25.44 -5.91 5.10
CA GLY A 65 25.76 -4.82 6.03
C GLY A 65 24.82 -3.61 5.92
N ASP A 66 23.69 -3.75 5.24
CA ASP A 66 22.67 -2.70 5.17
C ASP A 66 21.75 -2.74 6.40
N ALA A 67 21.21 -1.57 6.77
CA ALA A 67 20.23 -1.44 7.83
C ALA A 67 18.87 -0.96 7.28
N ILE A 68 17.78 -1.54 7.79
CA ILE A 68 16.40 -1.19 7.46
C ILE A 68 15.67 -0.87 8.77
N SER A 69 15.07 0.31 8.86
CA SER A 69 14.30 0.73 10.03
C SER A 69 12.82 0.79 9.69
N PHE A 70 12.00 0.01 10.40
CA PHE A 70 10.54 0.03 10.32
C PHE A 70 9.98 0.69 11.57
N ASP A 71 9.05 1.64 11.37
CA ASP A 71 8.19 2.12 12.44
C ASP A 71 7.16 1.00 12.76
N LEU A 72 6.89 0.75 14.03
CA LEU A 72 5.94 -0.27 14.50
C LEU A 72 4.65 0.40 15.00
N PRO A 73 3.48 -0.25 14.83
CA PRO A 73 2.23 0.24 15.38
C PRO A 73 2.22 0.14 16.91
N THR A 74 1.50 1.05 17.56
CA THR A 74 1.24 1.01 19.01
C THR A 74 -0.24 0.88 19.29
N THR A 75 -0.60 0.51 20.53
CA THR A 75 -2.00 0.52 20.98
C THR A 75 -2.59 1.93 21.08
N ALA A 76 -1.73 2.96 21.20
CA ALA A 76 -2.15 4.36 21.14
C ALA A 76 -2.55 4.80 19.71
N GLY A 77 -2.13 4.06 18.68
CA GLY A 77 -2.61 4.25 17.32
C GLY A 77 -1.78 3.50 16.28
N THR A 78 -2.47 2.83 15.35
CA THR A 78 -1.88 2.24 14.14
C THR A 78 -1.73 3.25 12.99
N GLU A 79 -2.16 4.51 13.22
CA GLU A 79 -2.41 5.54 12.20
C GLU A 79 -1.86 6.95 12.52
N PRO A 80 -0.77 7.15 13.29
CA PRO A 80 -0.31 8.51 13.57
C PRO A 80 0.52 9.00 12.36
N LEU A 81 -0.14 9.43 11.29
CA LEU A 81 0.53 10.19 10.24
C LEU A 81 1.22 11.44 10.83
N GLN A 82 0.74 11.97 11.96
CA GLN A 82 1.38 13.11 12.68
C GLN A 82 1.63 14.28 11.72
N ASP A 83 0.61 14.63 10.94
CA ASP A 83 0.64 15.69 9.93
C ASP A 83 1.64 15.47 8.76
N ARG A 84 2.23 14.27 8.66
CA ARG A 84 3.08 13.90 7.52
C ARG A 84 2.25 13.80 6.25
N LEU A 85 2.80 14.36 5.18
CA LEU A 85 2.22 14.21 3.83
C LEU A 85 2.49 12.80 3.30
N VAL A 86 1.50 12.23 2.63
CA VAL A 86 1.62 10.94 1.97
C VAL A 86 1.96 11.14 0.50
N VAL A 87 3.11 10.59 0.07
CA VAL A 87 3.54 10.61 -1.33
C VAL A 87 3.64 9.17 -1.83
N TYR A 88 2.69 8.77 -2.68
CA TYR A 88 2.72 7.45 -3.29
C TYR A 88 3.57 7.48 -4.57
N LEU A 89 4.56 6.58 -4.63
CA LEU A 89 5.39 6.39 -5.82
C LEU A 89 4.97 5.11 -6.51
N ASP A 90 4.74 5.17 -7.82
CA ASP A 90 4.59 4.00 -8.68
C ASP A 90 5.93 3.22 -8.80
N GLN A 91 5.90 1.97 -9.27
CA GLN A 91 7.09 1.10 -9.30
C GLN A 91 8.24 1.68 -10.13
N ASN A 92 7.92 2.36 -11.24
CA ASN A 92 8.93 3.02 -12.06
C ASN A 92 9.59 4.19 -11.31
N LYS A 93 8.88 4.85 -10.39
CA LYS A 93 9.38 5.95 -9.56
C LYS A 93 10.21 5.44 -8.39
N TRP A 94 9.82 4.33 -7.78
CA TRP A 94 10.70 3.59 -6.89
C TRP A 94 12.01 3.18 -7.57
N SER A 95 11.93 2.72 -8.82
CA SER A 95 13.13 2.40 -9.61
C SER A 95 13.99 3.62 -9.90
N GLU A 96 13.39 4.79 -10.11
CA GLU A 96 14.09 6.05 -10.32
C GLU A 96 14.81 6.52 -9.05
N VAL A 97 14.17 6.42 -7.88
CA VAL A 97 14.80 6.69 -6.58
C VAL A 97 15.95 5.71 -6.32
N ALA A 98 15.75 4.40 -6.54
CA ALA A 98 16.81 3.41 -6.37
C ALA A 98 17.99 3.67 -7.32
N ASN A 99 17.73 3.94 -8.59
CA ASN A 99 18.79 4.27 -9.54
C ASN A 99 19.52 5.55 -9.15
N SER A 100 18.89 6.53 -8.51
CA SER A 100 19.60 7.73 -8.03
C SER A 100 20.70 7.41 -7.01
N LEU A 101 20.56 6.29 -6.27
CA LEU A 101 21.52 5.83 -5.28
C LEU A 101 22.59 4.90 -5.89
N TYR A 102 22.18 3.97 -6.75
CA TYR A 102 23.06 2.88 -7.21
C TYR A 102 23.50 2.97 -8.68
N ALA A 103 22.85 3.81 -9.48
CA ALA A 103 23.15 4.03 -10.89
C ALA A 103 22.81 5.47 -11.33
N PRO A 104 23.40 6.50 -10.68
CA PRO A 104 23.00 7.90 -10.82
C PRO A 104 23.11 8.42 -12.26
N GLU A 105 23.98 7.82 -13.08
CA GLU A 105 24.13 8.15 -14.50
C GLU A 105 22.85 7.89 -15.33
N LYS A 106 21.92 7.07 -14.83
CA LYS A 106 20.64 6.75 -15.50
C LYS A 106 19.49 7.68 -15.13
N VAL A 107 19.70 8.59 -14.19
CA VAL A 107 18.68 9.52 -13.68
C VAL A 107 19.11 10.94 -14.02
N SER A 108 18.17 11.80 -14.44
CA SER A 108 18.49 13.21 -14.69
C SER A 108 18.96 13.91 -13.42
N THR A 109 19.76 14.97 -13.56
CA THR A 109 20.25 15.75 -12.41
C THR A 109 19.12 16.22 -11.50
N ASP A 110 18.03 16.74 -12.08
CA ASP A 110 16.89 17.23 -11.31
C ASP A 110 16.20 16.11 -10.52
N ASN A 111 15.98 14.95 -11.13
CA ASN A 111 15.35 13.82 -10.43
C ASN A 111 16.29 13.14 -9.43
N ARG A 112 17.62 13.23 -9.60
CA ARG A 112 18.58 12.82 -8.55
C ARG A 112 18.47 13.72 -7.34
N SER A 113 18.48 15.04 -7.53
CA SER A 113 18.30 16.02 -6.46
C SER A 113 16.96 15.83 -5.75
N ALA A 114 15.89 15.62 -6.52
CA ALA A 114 14.57 15.34 -5.97
C ALA A 114 14.52 14.02 -5.18
N SER A 115 15.16 12.96 -5.67
CA SER A 115 15.25 11.67 -4.94
C SER A 115 15.97 11.85 -3.60
N ALA A 116 17.11 12.55 -3.60
CA ALA A 116 17.84 12.87 -2.37
C ALA A 116 16.98 13.69 -1.40
N ARG A 117 16.20 14.65 -1.91
CA ARG A 117 15.28 15.45 -1.10
C ARG A 117 14.15 14.61 -0.50
N LEU A 118 13.51 13.74 -1.27
CA LEU A 118 12.46 12.84 -0.76
C LEU A 118 13.00 11.91 0.35
N ILE A 119 14.19 11.34 0.17
CA ILE A 119 14.86 10.51 1.19
C ILE A 119 15.12 11.33 2.46
N GLN A 120 15.60 12.58 2.31
CA GLN A 120 15.80 13.48 3.45
C GLN A 120 14.47 13.75 4.18
N LEU A 121 13.39 14.05 3.46
CA LEU A 121 12.08 14.33 4.04
C LEU A 121 11.49 13.12 4.80
N VAL A 122 11.73 11.90 4.33
CA VAL A 122 11.38 10.67 5.05
C VAL A 122 12.19 10.56 6.36
N ARG A 123 13.50 10.80 6.31
CA ARG A 123 14.38 10.76 7.50
C ARG A 123 13.99 11.80 8.54
N GLU A 124 13.60 12.99 8.08
CA GLU A 124 13.07 14.08 8.92
C GLU A 124 11.63 13.82 9.40
N ARG A 125 11.03 12.67 9.02
CA ARG A 125 9.63 12.31 9.33
C ARG A 125 8.64 13.40 8.93
N ARG A 126 8.85 14.04 7.77
CA ARG A 126 7.94 15.05 7.21
C ARG A 126 6.98 14.48 6.16
N ILE A 127 7.37 13.39 5.51
CA ILE A 127 6.53 12.65 4.58
C ILE A 127 6.57 11.15 4.88
N VAL A 128 5.62 10.41 4.32
CA VAL A 128 5.65 8.95 4.23
C VAL A 128 5.63 8.51 2.76
N LEU A 129 6.42 7.48 2.44
CA LEU A 129 6.49 6.86 1.11
C LEU A 129 5.99 5.40 1.20
N PRO A 130 4.67 5.18 1.26
CA PRO A 130 4.14 3.85 1.53
C PRO A 130 4.46 2.86 0.40
N ALA A 131 4.81 1.63 0.78
CA ALA A 131 4.87 0.50 -0.15
C ALA A 131 3.48 -0.12 -0.34
N SER A 132 3.29 -0.96 -1.36
CA SER A 132 2.02 -1.64 -1.60
C SER A 132 2.28 -3.06 -2.06
N ALA A 133 1.29 -3.95 -1.99
CA ALA A 133 1.46 -5.32 -2.48
C ALA A 133 1.83 -5.38 -3.97
N GLY A 134 1.47 -4.36 -4.76
CA GLY A 134 1.94 -4.22 -6.15
C GLY A 134 3.46 -4.08 -6.21
N HIS A 135 4.04 -3.24 -5.35
CA HIS A 135 5.50 -3.07 -5.27
C HIS A 135 6.22 -4.36 -4.91
N TYR A 136 5.67 -5.13 -3.97
CA TYR A 136 6.22 -6.43 -3.57
C TYR A 136 6.17 -7.42 -4.73
N ALA A 137 5.01 -7.55 -5.36
CA ALA A 137 4.80 -8.47 -6.48
C ALA A 137 5.68 -8.15 -7.70
N GLU A 138 5.90 -6.87 -8.00
CA GLU A 138 6.73 -6.46 -9.15
C GLU A 138 8.22 -6.55 -8.86
N THR A 139 8.65 -6.21 -7.64
CA THR A 139 10.04 -6.31 -7.24
C THR A 139 10.49 -7.77 -7.23
N GLY A 140 9.69 -8.68 -6.65
CA GLY A 140 9.97 -10.12 -6.60
C GLY A 140 10.15 -10.79 -7.97
N LYS A 141 9.49 -10.27 -9.02
CA LYS A 141 9.57 -10.80 -10.40
C LYS A 141 10.85 -10.43 -11.14
N ARG A 142 11.66 -9.49 -10.63
CA ARG A 142 12.86 -9.00 -11.33
C ARG A 142 13.92 -10.08 -11.47
N PHE A 143 14.50 -10.16 -12.67
CA PHE A 143 15.51 -11.17 -13.04
C PHE A 143 16.89 -10.90 -12.45
N SER A 144 17.33 -9.65 -12.42
CA SER A 144 18.65 -9.32 -11.88
C SER A 144 18.57 -9.28 -10.36
N THR A 145 19.24 -10.23 -9.71
CA THR A 145 19.33 -10.33 -8.24
C THR A 145 19.82 -9.02 -7.63
N GLU A 146 20.91 -8.46 -8.15
CA GLU A 146 21.47 -7.19 -7.69
C GLU A 146 20.46 -6.03 -7.79
N LYS A 147 19.85 -5.85 -8.97
CA LYS A 147 18.87 -4.77 -9.16
C LYS A 147 17.59 -5.00 -8.36
N ARG A 148 17.24 -6.25 -8.06
CA ARG A 148 16.11 -6.60 -7.20
C ARG A 148 16.42 -6.22 -5.77
N TYR A 149 17.58 -6.62 -5.25
CA TYR A 149 18.05 -6.27 -3.92
C TYR A 149 18.13 -4.75 -3.71
N GLN A 150 18.80 -4.01 -4.61
CA GLN A 150 18.93 -2.55 -4.52
C GLN A 150 17.58 -1.82 -4.49
N LEU A 151 16.64 -2.25 -5.35
CA LEU A 151 15.29 -1.68 -5.38
C LEU A 151 14.50 -2.05 -4.14
N ALA A 152 14.54 -3.31 -3.72
CA ALA A 152 13.86 -3.79 -2.53
C ALA A 152 14.36 -3.05 -1.28
N LEU A 153 15.68 -2.95 -1.11
CA LEU A 153 16.32 -2.22 -0.04
C LEU A 153 15.89 -0.75 -0.02
N THR A 154 15.85 -0.09 -1.19
CA THR A 154 15.35 1.29 -1.30
C THR A 154 13.91 1.40 -0.82
N ILE A 155 13.01 0.54 -1.30
CA ILE A 155 11.60 0.56 -0.91
C ILE A 155 11.46 0.34 0.61
N LEU A 156 12.16 -0.66 1.16
CA LEU A 156 12.09 -0.99 2.58
C LEU A 156 12.63 0.14 3.47
N GLN A 157 13.79 0.70 3.13
CA GLN A 157 14.40 1.79 3.91
C GLN A 157 13.57 3.07 3.88
N GLN A 158 12.96 3.41 2.74
CA GLN A 158 12.23 4.68 2.60
C GLN A 158 10.75 4.56 2.98
N SER A 159 10.14 3.38 2.87
CA SER A 159 8.77 3.16 3.36
C SER A 159 8.71 3.07 4.87
N ARG A 160 9.77 2.59 5.53
CA ARG A 160 9.83 2.44 6.99
C ARG A 160 8.64 1.65 7.57
N GLY A 161 8.15 0.65 6.84
CA GLY A 161 6.98 -0.14 7.23
C GLY A 161 5.63 0.49 6.89
N TRP A 162 5.58 1.74 6.42
CA TRP A 162 4.35 2.33 5.92
C TRP A 162 3.88 1.60 4.66
N GLN A 163 2.63 1.18 4.69
CA GLN A 163 2.04 0.40 3.62
C GLN A 163 0.67 0.93 3.22
N MET A 164 0.36 0.79 1.93
CA MET A 164 -0.97 0.96 1.41
C MET A 164 -1.75 -0.33 1.61
N ARG A 165 -2.90 -0.22 2.29
CA ARG A 165 -3.88 -1.29 2.44
C ARG A 165 -4.26 -1.84 1.07
N ASP A 166 -4.46 -3.16 0.98
CA ASP A 166 -4.83 -3.82 -0.27
C ASP A 166 -6.04 -3.13 -0.92
N PRO A 167 -5.93 -2.66 -2.17
CA PRO A 167 -7.03 -2.00 -2.86
C PRO A 167 -8.34 -2.81 -2.89
N LEU A 168 -8.28 -4.14 -2.83
CA LEU A 168 -9.48 -4.98 -2.75
C LEU A 168 -10.20 -4.85 -1.40
N GLU A 169 -9.46 -4.66 -0.32
CA GLU A 169 -10.04 -4.40 1.00
C GLU A 169 -10.63 -2.99 1.05
N VAL A 170 -9.89 -1.98 0.57
CA VAL A 170 -10.37 -0.59 0.50
C VAL A 170 -11.66 -0.52 -0.32
N ARG A 171 -11.72 -1.23 -1.46
CA ARG A 171 -12.93 -1.34 -2.28
C ARG A 171 -14.11 -1.96 -1.50
N GLN A 172 -13.89 -3.03 -0.74
CA GLN A 172 -14.94 -3.65 0.08
C GLN A 172 -15.44 -2.70 1.16
N GLN A 173 -14.53 -1.97 1.82
CA GLN A 173 -14.89 -0.93 2.79
C GLN A 173 -15.72 0.18 2.14
N GLU A 174 -15.32 0.68 0.98
CA GLU A 174 -16.08 1.71 0.25
C GLU A 174 -17.46 1.22 -0.20
N ILE A 175 -17.59 -0.02 -0.66
CA ILE A 175 -18.89 -0.63 -1.00
C ILE A 175 -19.77 -0.74 0.27
N ARG A 176 -19.19 -1.15 1.40
CA ARG A 176 -19.89 -1.20 2.69
C ARG A 176 -20.43 0.19 3.06
N SER A 177 -19.61 1.23 2.96
CA SER A 177 -20.03 2.61 3.24
C SER A 177 -21.13 3.08 2.28
N ALA A 178 -21.09 2.70 0.99
CA ALA A 178 -22.19 2.96 0.06
C ALA A 178 -23.50 2.31 0.49
N LEU A 179 -23.47 1.04 0.89
CA LEU A 179 -24.65 0.28 1.32
C LEU A 179 -25.21 0.80 2.66
N LEU A 180 -24.35 1.22 3.60
CA LEU A 180 -24.78 1.84 4.86
C LEU A 180 -25.52 3.16 4.60
N ARG A 181 -24.93 4.04 3.77
CA ARG A 181 -25.59 5.29 3.36
C ARG A 181 -26.93 5.04 2.67
N HIS A 182 -27.01 4.01 1.83
CA HIS A 182 -28.26 3.63 1.19
C HIS A 182 -29.33 3.16 2.19
N SER A 183 -28.91 2.45 3.23
CA SER A 183 -29.80 1.95 4.29
C SER A 183 -30.24 3.03 5.28
N GLY A 184 -29.79 4.28 5.09
CA GLY A 184 -30.09 5.40 5.98
C GLY A 184 -29.26 5.38 7.27
N ASP A 185 -28.21 4.56 7.33
CA ASP A 185 -27.32 4.50 8.49
C ASP A 185 -26.31 5.67 8.43
N PRO A 186 -26.34 6.61 9.39
CA PRO A 186 -25.38 7.71 9.44
C PRO A 186 -23.97 7.26 9.84
N SER A 187 -23.77 6.00 10.27
CA SER A 187 -22.45 5.42 10.58
C SER A 187 -21.61 5.15 9.33
N SER A 188 -21.75 5.98 8.28
CA SER A 188 -20.96 5.91 7.05
C SER A 188 -19.50 6.20 7.37
N GLU A 189 -18.78 5.17 7.80
CA GLU A 189 -17.35 5.22 8.04
C GLU A 189 -16.63 5.47 6.71
N ARG A 190 -15.71 6.43 6.71
CA ARG A 190 -14.71 6.55 5.65
C ARG A 190 -13.86 5.27 5.69
N ALA A 191 -13.35 4.81 4.55
CA ALA A 191 -12.42 3.67 4.55
C ALA A 191 -11.29 3.94 5.56
N SER A 192 -11.04 2.95 6.43
CA SER A 192 -10.04 3.04 7.50
C SER A 192 -8.65 3.29 6.92
N ALA A 193 -7.71 3.85 7.70
CA ALA A 193 -6.45 4.39 7.19
C ALA A 193 -5.82 3.54 6.09
N VAL A 194 -5.93 4.05 4.86
CA VAL A 194 -5.44 3.38 3.65
C VAL A 194 -3.93 3.31 3.66
N PHE A 195 -3.26 4.29 4.27
CA PHE A 195 -1.83 4.24 4.55
C PHE A 195 -1.62 4.05 6.04
N THR A 196 -0.96 2.97 6.42
CA THR A 196 -0.99 2.49 7.80
C THR A 196 0.27 1.71 8.16
N LEU A 197 0.49 1.56 9.47
CA LEU A 197 1.44 0.61 10.06
C LEU A 197 0.74 -0.65 10.60
N ALA A 198 -0.59 -0.73 10.50
CA ALA A 198 -1.33 -1.90 10.94
C ALA A 198 -0.80 -3.15 10.21
N PRO A 199 -0.44 -4.22 10.94
CA PRO A 199 0.06 -5.44 10.33
C PRO A 199 -0.98 -6.02 9.37
N ASP A 200 -0.52 -6.87 8.45
CA ASP A 200 -1.39 -7.63 7.54
C ASP A 200 -2.23 -6.77 6.58
N SER A 201 -1.90 -5.47 6.42
CA SER A 201 -2.66 -4.57 5.54
C SER A 201 -2.29 -4.71 4.06
N LEU A 202 -1.10 -5.24 3.72
CA LEU A 202 -0.66 -5.39 2.31
C LEU A 202 -1.53 -6.35 1.50
N TYR A 203 -2.02 -7.43 2.14
CA TYR A 203 -2.74 -8.51 1.48
C TYR A 203 -4.07 -8.75 2.18
N SER A 204 -5.17 -8.59 1.45
CA SER A 204 -6.49 -8.83 2.02
C SER A 204 -6.87 -10.31 2.06
N ALA A 205 -7.78 -10.65 2.97
CA ALA A 205 -8.44 -11.96 3.00
C ALA A 205 -9.17 -12.29 1.68
N ALA A 206 -9.51 -11.29 0.86
CA ALA A 206 -10.08 -11.48 -0.47
C ALA A 206 -9.16 -12.26 -1.41
N ARG A 207 -7.85 -12.23 -1.15
CA ARG A 207 -6.81 -12.99 -1.87
C ARG A 207 -6.52 -14.35 -1.23
N GLY A 208 -7.29 -14.75 -0.20
CA GLY A 208 -7.03 -15.95 0.59
C GLY A 208 -5.89 -15.79 1.60
N TYR A 209 -5.40 -14.56 1.82
CA TYR A 209 -4.39 -14.30 2.82
C TYR A 209 -4.95 -14.52 4.23
N GLN A 210 -4.17 -15.22 5.06
CA GLN A 210 -4.43 -15.38 6.48
C GLN A 210 -3.26 -14.76 7.23
N GLY A 211 -3.54 -13.70 7.97
CA GLY A 211 -2.57 -13.03 8.82
C GLY A 211 -2.04 -13.93 9.92
N TYR A 212 -0.94 -13.50 10.55
CA TYR A 212 -0.40 -14.20 11.70
C TYR A 212 -1.36 -14.12 12.88
N VAL A 213 -1.59 -15.23 13.56
CA VAL A 213 -2.43 -15.28 14.77
C VAL A 213 -1.53 -15.45 15.99
N PRO A 214 -1.42 -14.44 16.87
CA PRO A 214 -0.61 -14.56 18.07
C PRO A 214 -1.18 -15.61 19.04
N PRO A 215 -0.34 -16.23 19.90
CA PRO A 215 -0.80 -17.17 20.90
C PRO A 215 -1.93 -16.63 21.78
N ALA A 216 -2.89 -17.48 22.13
CA ALA A 216 -4.00 -17.12 23.00
C ALA A 216 -3.51 -16.73 24.40
N GLY A 217 -4.20 -15.76 25.02
CA GLY A 217 -3.91 -15.32 26.39
C GLY A 217 -2.82 -14.23 26.51
N LEU A 218 -2.20 -13.81 25.41
CA LEU A 218 -1.32 -12.64 25.43
C LEU A 218 -2.13 -11.35 25.68
N PRO A 219 -1.58 -10.41 26.49
CA PRO A 219 -2.11 -9.05 26.57
C PRO A 219 -2.20 -8.40 25.18
N PRO A 220 -3.21 -7.56 24.90
CA PRO A 220 -3.42 -6.97 23.58
C PRO A 220 -2.20 -6.26 23.00
N GLU A 221 -1.43 -5.55 23.82
CA GLU A 221 -0.22 -4.83 23.39
C GLU A 221 0.88 -5.79 22.93
N GLN A 222 1.05 -6.91 23.65
CA GLN A 222 2.05 -7.93 23.30
C GLN A 222 1.61 -8.72 22.07
N ALA A 223 0.31 -8.99 21.92
CA ALA A 223 -0.26 -9.61 20.73
C ALA A 223 -0.05 -8.73 19.49
N LEU A 224 -0.31 -7.43 19.60
CA LEU A 224 -0.05 -6.46 18.53
C LEU A 224 1.44 -6.39 18.19
N ALA A 225 2.31 -6.25 19.19
CA ALA A 225 3.75 -6.19 18.99
C ALA A 225 4.28 -7.45 18.28
N LEU A 226 3.87 -8.63 18.72
CA LEU A 226 4.29 -9.89 18.08
C LEU A 226 3.81 -9.97 16.63
N THR A 227 2.55 -9.62 16.37
CA THR A 227 1.98 -9.61 15.01
C THR A 227 2.71 -8.61 14.11
N ALA A 228 2.99 -7.41 14.61
CA ALA A 228 3.73 -6.38 13.88
C ALA A 228 5.16 -6.81 13.58
N LEU A 229 5.86 -7.41 14.54
CA LEU A 229 7.22 -7.93 14.35
C LEU A 229 7.26 -9.05 13.31
N THR A 230 6.34 -10.02 13.41
CA THR A 230 6.25 -11.11 12.44
C THR A 230 5.95 -10.57 11.04
N ASN A 231 5.01 -9.64 10.90
CA ASN A 231 4.65 -9.06 9.62
C ASN A 231 5.81 -8.23 9.03
N ALA A 232 6.47 -7.41 9.85
CA ALA A 232 7.60 -6.59 9.43
C ALA A 232 8.81 -7.44 9.01
N SER A 233 9.19 -8.45 9.80
CA SER A 233 10.30 -9.35 9.46
C SER A 233 10.00 -10.14 8.19
N ALA A 234 8.79 -10.69 8.05
CA ALA A 234 8.38 -11.43 6.86
C ALA A 234 8.37 -10.54 5.61
N SER A 235 7.92 -9.29 5.74
CA SER A 235 7.88 -8.33 4.63
C SER A 235 9.28 -7.96 4.14
N ILE A 236 10.22 -7.69 5.06
CA ILE A 236 11.62 -7.43 4.72
C ILE A 236 12.24 -8.65 4.05
N ASP A 237 12.09 -9.83 4.66
CA ASP A 237 12.68 -11.06 4.16
C ASP A 237 12.17 -11.40 2.75
N THR A 238 10.85 -11.32 2.54
CA THR A 238 10.21 -11.55 1.23
C THR A 238 10.74 -10.62 0.14
N MET A 239 10.97 -9.35 0.48
CA MET A 239 11.43 -8.35 -0.49
C MET A 239 12.91 -8.51 -0.85
N LEU A 240 13.73 -8.92 0.11
CA LEU A 240 15.15 -9.13 -0.07
C LEU A 240 15.51 -10.55 -0.53
N ASP A 241 14.53 -11.44 -0.69
CA ASP A 241 14.74 -12.83 -1.07
C ASP A 241 15.61 -12.95 -2.32
N ALA A 242 16.66 -13.77 -2.21
CA ALA A 242 17.58 -14.08 -3.29
C ALA A 242 16.93 -14.98 -4.36
N GLU A 243 15.86 -15.68 -4.00
CA GLU A 243 15.04 -16.43 -4.94
C GLU A 243 14.05 -15.52 -5.67
N ARG A 244 13.90 -15.78 -6.98
CA ARG A 244 12.98 -15.02 -7.81
C ARG A 244 11.60 -15.65 -7.70
N VAL A 245 10.60 -14.82 -7.44
CA VAL A 245 9.20 -15.24 -7.59
C VAL A 245 8.91 -15.38 -9.09
N GLY A 246 8.56 -16.60 -9.52
CA GLY A 246 8.17 -16.86 -10.89
C GLY A 246 6.96 -16.03 -11.32
N PRO A 247 6.70 -15.88 -12.64
CA PRO A 247 5.45 -15.29 -13.10
C PRO A 247 4.29 -16.15 -12.55
N GLY A 248 3.45 -15.54 -11.70
CA GLY A 248 2.23 -16.19 -11.22
C GLY A 248 1.26 -16.45 -12.38
N ALA A 249 0.19 -17.20 -12.11
CA ALA A 249 -0.86 -17.43 -13.09
C ALA A 249 -1.36 -16.09 -13.66
N GLU A 250 -1.20 -15.89 -14.97
CA GLU A 250 -1.67 -14.68 -15.63
C GLU A 250 -3.19 -14.62 -15.52
N GLY A 251 -3.70 -13.63 -14.80
CA GLY A 251 -5.13 -13.41 -14.72
C GLY A 251 -5.68 -13.03 -16.10
N ASN A 252 -6.81 -13.62 -16.49
CA ASN A 252 -7.50 -13.28 -17.74
C ASN A 252 -8.15 -11.88 -17.73
N TRP A 253 -7.79 -11.02 -16.77
CA TRP A 253 -8.42 -9.72 -16.55
C TRP A 253 -8.18 -8.77 -17.72
N ALA A 254 -6.93 -8.63 -18.18
CA ALA A 254 -6.61 -7.81 -19.35
C ALA A 254 -7.32 -8.32 -20.62
N ALA A 255 -7.33 -9.63 -20.86
CA ALA A 255 -8.04 -10.25 -21.99
C ALA A 255 -9.56 -10.05 -21.93
N HIS A 256 -10.15 -10.08 -20.73
CA HIS A 256 -11.58 -9.81 -20.54
C HIS A 256 -11.92 -8.35 -20.87
N ASN A 257 -11.10 -7.41 -20.39
CA ASN A 257 -11.24 -5.98 -20.71
C ASN A 257 -11.02 -5.68 -22.20
N GLN A 258 -10.05 -6.35 -22.84
CA GLN A 258 -9.82 -6.21 -24.29
C GLN A 258 -11.06 -6.61 -25.08
N ARG A 259 -11.63 -7.80 -24.82
CA ARG A 259 -12.84 -8.26 -25.51
C ARG A 259 -14.02 -7.30 -25.33
N PHE A 260 -14.16 -6.71 -24.15
CA PHE A 260 -15.22 -5.73 -23.90
C PHE A 260 -14.98 -4.42 -24.68
N SER A 261 -13.74 -3.92 -24.72
CA SER A 261 -13.38 -2.77 -25.55
C SER A 261 -13.66 -3.02 -27.04
N ASP A 262 -13.23 -4.16 -27.57
CA ASP A 262 -13.41 -4.51 -28.99
C ASP A 262 -14.91 -4.57 -29.36
N TRP A 263 -15.72 -5.17 -28.49
CA TRP A 263 -17.18 -5.16 -28.64
C TRP A 263 -17.74 -3.74 -28.60
N LEU A 264 -17.35 -2.93 -27.62
CA LEU A 264 -17.85 -1.57 -27.45
C LEU A 264 -17.50 -0.65 -28.64
N ASP A 265 -16.39 -0.92 -29.33
CA ASP A 265 -15.96 -0.19 -30.52
C ASP A 265 -16.79 -0.50 -31.77
N GLY A 266 -17.27 -1.74 -31.88
CA GLY A 266 -18.14 -2.22 -32.97
C GLY A 266 -19.61 -1.80 -32.82
N GLU A 267 -20.04 -1.37 -31.64
CA GLU A 267 -21.44 -0.99 -31.37
C GLU A 267 -21.75 0.45 -31.84
N PRO A 268 -22.86 0.66 -32.60
CA PRO A 268 -23.30 1.99 -33.05
C PRO A 268 -24.04 2.73 -31.93
N ARG A 269 -23.32 3.02 -30.84
CA ARG A 269 -23.83 3.69 -29.64
C ARG A 269 -23.20 5.06 -29.45
N ASP A 270 -23.98 6.01 -28.94
CA ASP A 270 -23.44 7.28 -28.50
C ASP A 270 -22.58 7.13 -27.23
N THR A 271 -21.83 8.19 -26.87
CA THR A 271 -20.94 8.19 -25.70
C THR A 271 -21.68 7.90 -24.39
N GLN A 272 -22.93 8.34 -24.24
CA GLN A 272 -23.70 8.14 -23.01
C GLN A 272 -24.15 6.68 -22.87
N GLN A 273 -24.61 6.07 -23.97
CA GLN A 273 -24.96 4.67 -24.04
C GLN A 273 -23.74 3.76 -23.80
N LYS A 274 -22.57 4.13 -24.36
CA LYS A 274 -21.30 3.43 -24.09
C LYS A 274 -20.94 3.50 -22.60
N ARG A 275 -21.04 4.66 -21.97
CA ARG A 275 -20.83 4.81 -20.51
C ARG A 275 -21.76 3.92 -19.69
N LYS A 276 -23.06 3.84 -20.01
CA LYS A 276 -23.97 2.91 -19.32
C LYS A 276 -23.54 1.45 -19.46
N SER A 277 -22.99 1.08 -20.62
CA SER A 277 -22.47 -0.27 -20.87
C SER A 277 -21.23 -0.55 -20.03
N ILE A 278 -20.31 0.42 -19.94
CA ILE A 278 -19.10 0.34 -19.09
C ILE A 278 -19.49 0.24 -17.61
N ASP A 279 -20.50 1.00 -17.16
CA ASP A 279 -21.00 0.92 -15.78
C ASP A 279 -21.59 -0.46 -15.47
N ALA A 280 -22.38 -1.04 -16.37
CA ALA A 280 -22.90 -2.38 -16.21
C ALA A 280 -21.78 -3.44 -16.17
N PHE A 281 -20.75 -3.26 -16.99
CA PHE A 281 -19.57 -4.12 -17.01
C PHE A 281 -18.79 -4.05 -15.69
N LEU A 282 -18.52 -2.85 -15.18
CA LEU A 282 -17.91 -2.64 -13.87
C LEU A 282 -18.75 -3.25 -12.73
N LEU A 283 -20.07 -3.05 -12.75
CA LEU A 283 -20.97 -3.63 -11.74
C LEU A 283 -20.95 -5.16 -11.76
N SER A 284 -20.82 -5.77 -12.94
CA SER A 284 -20.66 -7.21 -13.08
C SER A 284 -19.34 -7.71 -12.49
N ASP A 285 -18.25 -6.95 -12.66
CA ASP A 285 -16.92 -7.29 -12.10
C ASP A 285 -16.94 -7.27 -10.57
N ILE A 286 -17.47 -6.20 -9.96
CA ILE A 286 -17.52 -6.05 -8.50
C ILE A 286 -18.71 -6.76 -7.85
N GLY A 287 -19.65 -7.31 -8.63
CA GLY A 287 -20.95 -7.79 -8.13
C GLY A 287 -20.83 -8.88 -7.07
N ARG A 288 -19.82 -9.76 -7.19
CA ARG A 288 -19.55 -10.80 -6.18
C ARG A 288 -19.07 -10.20 -4.86
N GLU A 289 -18.20 -9.19 -4.92
CA GLU A 289 -17.71 -8.48 -3.73
C GLU A 289 -18.85 -7.73 -3.05
N ALA A 290 -19.65 -6.99 -3.83
CA ALA A 290 -20.81 -6.27 -3.32
C ALA A 290 -21.85 -7.19 -2.67
N ALA A 291 -22.13 -8.35 -3.27
CA ALA A 291 -23.06 -9.33 -2.69
C ALA A 291 -22.54 -9.90 -1.36
N ARG A 292 -21.23 -10.17 -1.24
CA ARG A 292 -20.63 -10.63 0.03
C ARG A 292 -20.73 -9.57 1.12
N VAL A 293 -20.44 -8.31 0.79
CA VAL A 293 -20.55 -7.19 1.74
C VAL A 293 -22.01 -7.02 2.18
N ALA A 294 -22.95 -7.02 1.25
CA ALA A 294 -24.39 -6.94 1.55
C ALA A 294 -24.85 -8.09 2.46
N HIS A 295 -24.38 -9.32 2.19
CA HIS A 295 -24.68 -10.48 3.03
C HIS A 295 -24.11 -10.33 4.45
N ALA A 296 -22.86 -9.88 4.59
CA ALA A 296 -22.25 -9.63 5.90
C ALA A 296 -22.97 -8.54 6.71
N MET A 297 -23.60 -7.59 6.01
CA MET A 297 -24.46 -6.55 6.60
C MET A 297 -25.89 -7.03 6.87
N GLN A 298 -26.21 -8.30 6.63
CA GLN A 298 -27.56 -8.87 6.76
C GLN A 298 -28.62 -8.17 5.88
N MET A 299 -28.21 -7.59 4.75
CA MET A 299 -29.12 -6.97 3.79
C MET A 299 -29.90 -8.06 3.04
N SER A 300 -31.21 -7.89 2.90
CA SER A 300 -32.03 -8.85 2.13
C SER A 300 -31.73 -8.78 0.63
N PRO A 301 -31.94 -9.88 -0.13
CA PRO A 301 -31.77 -9.87 -1.58
C PRO A 301 -32.59 -8.81 -2.30
N ALA A 302 -33.80 -8.50 -1.81
CA ALA A 302 -34.67 -7.47 -2.40
C ALA A 302 -34.12 -6.05 -2.19
N GLN A 303 -33.58 -5.76 -1.00
CA GLN A 303 -32.91 -4.48 -0.73
C GLN A 303 -31.65 -4.34 -1.59
N PHE A 304 -30.85 -5.40 -1.71
CA PHE A 304 -29.65 -5.38 -2.54
C PHE A 304 -29.97 -5.22 -4.03
N ASP A 305 -30.98 -5.90 -4.57
CA ASP A 305 -31.44 -5.73 -5.97
C ASP A 305 -31.94 -4.30 -6.21
N THR A 306 -32.67 -3.72 -5.25
CA THR A 306 -33.10 -2.32 -5.30
C THR A 306 -31.91 -1.37 -5.40
N TRP A 307 -30.89 -1.57 -4.55
CA TRP A 307 -29.67 -0.77 -4.58
C TRP A 307 -28.91 -0.90 -5.91
N ILE A 308 -28.67 -2.13 -6.38
CA ILE A 308 -27.99 -2.42 -7.66
C ILE A 308 -28.67 -1.68 -8.82
N ARG A 309 -30.00 -1.75 -8.92
CA ARG A 309 -30.75 -1.19 -10.05
C ARG A 309 -30.88 0.32 -10.00
N GLN A 310 -31.01 0.90 -8.81
CA GLN A 310 -31.44 2.30 -8.68
C GLN A 310 -30.33 3.25 -8.24
N LYS A 311 -29.32 2.77 -7.49
CA LYS A 311 -28.39 3.64 -6.76
C LYS A 311 -26.92 3.29 -6.99
N ALA A 312 -26.58 2.04 -7.25
CA ALA A 312 -25.18 1.58 -7.27
C ALA A 312 -24.26 2.44 -8.12
N THR A 313 -24.62 2.77 -9.37
CA THR A 313 -23.79 3.62 -10.23
C THR A 313 -23.52 5.00 -9.62
N LYS A 314 -24.55 5.64 -9.05
CA LYS A 314 -24.43 6.96 -8.41
C LYS A 314 -23.57 6.86 -7.15
N ASP A 315 -23.86 5.90 -6.28
CA ASP A 315 -23.15 5.74 -5.02
C ASP A 315 -21.67 5.42 -5.28
N ILE A 316 -21.38 4.50 -6.20
CA ILE A 316 -20.02 4.14 -6.60
C ILE A 316 -19.26 5.34 -7.17
N SER A 317 -19.89 6.15 -8.02
CA SER A 317 -19.25 7.35 -8.57
C SER A 317 -18.83 8.37 -7.52
N SER A 318 -19.41 8.30 -6.31
CA SER A 318 -19.06 9.16 -5.17
C SER A 318 -17.99 8.58 -4.25
N LEU A 319 -17.59 7.32 -4.45
CA LEU A 319 -16.58 6.67 -3.61
C LEU A 319 -15.18 7.12 -4.01
N PRO A 320 -14.27 7.38 -3.06
CA PRO A 320 -12.95 7.92 -3.36
C PRO A 320 -12.13 7.05 -4.34
N SER A 321 -11.82 5.81 -3.98
CA SER A 321 -11.00 4.92 -4.80
C SER A 321 -11.80 4.29 -5.92
N LEU A 322 -12.94 3.67 -5.63
CA LEU A 322 -13.73 2.95 -6.62
C LEU A 322 -14.38 3.91 -7.63
N GLY A 323 -14.76 5.11 -7.21
CA GLY A 323 -15.23 6.16 -8.11
C GLY A 323 -14.12 6.68 -9.03
N LEU A 324 -12.90 6.85 -8.52
CA LEU A 324 -11.75 7.24 -9.34
C LEU A 324 -11.38 6.15 -10.34
N PHE A 325 -11.32 4.90 -9.86
CA PHE A 325 -11.12 3.73 -10.71
C PHE A 325 -12.16 3.69 -11.83
N ARG A 326 -13.44 3.89 -11.50
CA ARG A 326 -14.53 4.00 -12.49
C ARG A 326 -14.27 5.09 -13.53
N GLU A 327 -13.83 6.28 -13.14
CA GLU A 327 -13.54 7.35 -14.11
C GLU A 327 -12.34 7.05 -15.03
N VAL A 328 -11.29 6.42 -14.50
CA VAL A 328 -10.16 5.92 -15.30
C VAL A 328 -10.64 4.83 -16.26
N PHE A 329 -11.47 3.91 -15.78
CA PHE A 329 -12.07 2.82 -16.54
C PHE A 329 -12.95 3.31 -17.70
N HIS A 330 -13.80 4.31 -17.46
CA HIS A 330 -14.55 5.00 -18.52
C HIS A 330 -13.62 5.59 -19.57
N THR A 331 -12.61 6.35 -19.14
CA THR A 331 -11.71 7.03 -20.07
C THR A 331 -10.97 6.03 -20.95
N ARG A 332 -10.59 4.88 -20.38
CA ARG A 332 -9.87 3.83 -21.09
C ARG A 332 -10.74 3.08 -22.11
N HIS A 333 -11.95 2.68 -21.73
CA HIS A 333 -12.87 1.97 -22.64
C HIS A 333 -13.50 2.88 -23.69
N LEU A 334 -13.66 4.18 -23.43
CA LEU A 334 -14.16 5.12 -24.44
C LEU A 334 -13.09 5.50 -25.48
N ASN A 335 -11.82 5.23 -25.20
CA ASN A 335 -10.77 5.42 -26.19
C ASN A 335 -10.84 4.30 -27.23
N ARG A 336 -11.10 4.66 -28.49
CA ARG A 336 -11.23 3.68 -29.57
C ARG A 336 -9.89 3.01 -29.84
N ALA A 337 -9.92 1.73 -30.16
CA ALA A 337 -8.73 0.89 -30.39
C ALA A 337 -7.77 0.86 -29.19
N THR A 338 -8.29 0.96 -27.96
CA THR A 338 -7.48 0.80 -26.75
C THR A 338 -6.90 -0.62 -26.68
N THR A 339 -5.63 -0.73 -26.28
CA THR A 339 -4.97 -2.02 -26.03
C THR A 339 -4.77 -2.21 -24.54
N TRP A 340 -5.18 -3.36 -24.03
CA TRP A 340 -4.96 -3.77 -22.65
C TRP A 340 -3.76 -4.70 -22.56
N ARG A 341 -2.83 -4.33 -21.68
CA ARG A 341 -1.65 -5.09 -21.23
C ARG A 341 -1.97 -5.76 -19.90
N ILE A 342 -1.17 -6.76 -19.55
CA ILE A 342 -1.38 -7.60 -18.37
C ILE A 342 -1.45 -6.76 -17.07
N ASN A 343 -0.57 -5.76 -16.91
CA ASN A 343 -0.47 -4.98 -15.68
C ASN A 343 -1.46 -3.82 -15.62
N ASP A 344 -2.05 -3.42 -16.74
CA ASP A 344 -2.87 -2.22 -16.85
C ASP A 344 -4.00 -2.14 -15.82
N CYS A 345 -4.68 -3.27 -15.60
CA CYS A 345 -5.80 -3.31 -14.66
C CYS A 345 -5.32 -3.23 -13.20
N THR A 346 -4.17 -3.85 -12.91
CA THR A 346 -3.51 -3.77 -11.60
C THR A 346 -3.08 -2.33 -11.34
N ASP A 347 -2.38 -1.70 -12.27
CA ASP A 347 -1.90 -0.32 -12.15
C ASP A 347 -3.07 0.65 -11.92
N MET A 348 -4.15 0.48 -12.69
CA MET A 348 -5.37 1.25 -12.50
C MET A 348 -5.96 1.09 -11.09
N MET A 349 -6.01 -0.13 -10.56
CA MET A 349 -6.56 -0.40 -9.24
C MET A 349 -5.69 0.19 -8.13
N TYR A 350 -4.38 -0.04 -8.16
CA TYR A 350 -3.44 0.46 -7.16
C TYR A 350 -3.33 1.99 -7.22
N LEU A 351 -3.16 2.58 -8.40
CA LEU A 351 -3.00 4.03 -8.54
C LEU A 351 -4.30 4.79 -8.27
N SER A 352 -5.47 4.24 -8.59
CA SER A 352 -6.74 4.88 -8.20
C SER A 352 -6.96 4.83 -6.69
N CYS A 353 -6.55 3.75 -6.02
CA CYS A 353 -6.54 3.69 -4.56
C CYS A 353 -5.57 4.71 -3.96
N ALA A 354 -4.32 4.74 -4.43
CA ALA A 354 -3.34 5.70 -3.96
C ALA A 354 -3.81 7.15 -4.16
N ALA A 355 -4.26 7.50 -5.36
CA ALA A 355 -4.68 8.85 -5.71
C ALA A 355 -5.97 9.30 -5.02
N ALA A 356 -6.75 8.38 -4.46
CA ALA A 356 -7.94 8.73 -3.68
C ALA A 356 -7.63 9.14 -2.24
N TYR A 357 -6.49 8.71 -1.70
CA TYR A 357 -6.16 8.84 -0.28
C TYR A 357 -4.83 9.53 0.01
N ALA A 358 -3.92 9.65 -0.97
CA ALA A 358 -2.63 10.31 -0.79
C ALA A 358 -2.75 11.82 -1.02
N ASP A 359 -1.80 12.58 -0.46
CA ASP A 359 -1.64 14.00 -0.82
C ASP A 359 -1.10 14.14 -2.24
N PHE A 360 -0.13 13.29 -2.58
CA PHE A 360 0.55 13.29 -3.87
C PHE A 360 0.77 11.88 -4.41
N VAL A 361 0.66 11.74 -5.74
CA VAL A 361 1.01 10.51 -6.45
C VAL A 361 1.98 10.81 -7.58
N VAL A 362 3.04 10.01 -7.73
CA VAL A 362 3.97 10.11 -8.86
C VAL A 362 3.92 8.82 -9.65
N CYS A 363 3.54 8.89 -10.93
CA CYS A 363 3.40 7.72 -11.77
C CYS A 363 3.86 7.98 -13.21
N GLU A 364 3.77 6.97 -14.08
CA GLU A 364 4.02 7.17 -15.50
C GLU A 364 3.05 8.15 -16.17
N ARG A 365 3.47 8.70 -17.32
CA ARG A 365 2.73 9.72 -18.08
C ARG A 365 1.30 9.27 -18.41
N HIS A 366 1.16 8.05 -18.90
CA HIS A 366 -0.12 7.50 -19.36
C HIS A 366 -1.14 7.46 -18.21
N MET A 367 -0.76 6.87 -17.08
CA MET A 367 -1.61 6.81 -15.90
C MET A 367 -1.89 8.18 -15.28
N ARG A 368 -0.91 9.08 -15.27
CA ARG A 368 -1.09 10.45 -14.76
C ARG A 368 -2.22 11.17 -15.48
N GLU A 369 -2.25 11.11 -16.81
CA GLU A 369 -3.29 11.80 -17.59
C GLU A 369 -4.69 11.27 -17.21
N HIS A 370 -4.87 9.95 -17.14
CA HIS A 370 -6.14 9.37 -16.73
C HIS A 370 -6.56 9.75 -15.30
N LEU A 371 -5.64 9.69 -14.34
CA LEU A 371 -5.89 10.03 -12.94
C LEU A 371 -6.23 11.52 -12.79
N SER A 372 -5.46 12.42 -13.40
CA SER A 372 -5.73 13.87 -13.35
C SER A 372 -7.08 14.23 -13.97
N HIS A 373 -7.54 13.51 -14.98
CA HIS A 373 -8.90 13.68 -15.51
C HIS A 373 -9.98 13.19 -14.54
N GLY A 374 -9.79 12.02 -13.93
CA GLY A 374 -10.72 11.47 -12.94
C GLY A 374 -10.83 12.32 -11.67
N LEU A 375 -9.70 12.71 -11.08
CA LEU A 375 -9.64 13.54 -9.88
C LEU A 375 -10.34 14.89 -10.06
N ARG A 376 -10.17 15.54 -11.23
CA ARG A 376 -10.89 16.79 -11.56
C ARG A 376 -12.39 16.60 -11.61
N ARG A 377 -12.89 15.51 -12.18
CA ARG A 377 -14.33 15.21 -12.22
C ARG A 377 -14.90 14.95 -10.83
N MET A 378 -14.12 14.28 -9.99
CA MET A 378 -14.47 14.00 -8.60
C MET A 378 -14.26 15.18 -7.66
N LYS A 379 -13.64 16.27 -8.14
CA LYS A 379 -13.25 17.44 -7.34
C LYS A 379 -12.35 17.06 -6.15
N SER A 380 -11.47 16.08 -6.34
CA SER A 380 -10.46 15.70 -5.35
C SER A 380 -9.30 16.70 -5.34
N GLY A 381 -8.71 16.90 -4.15
CA GLY A 381 -7.56 17.78 -3.94
C GLY A 381 -6.19 17.14 -4.20
N THR A 382 -6.12 15.81 -4.37
CA THR A 382 -4.88 15.09 -4.62
C THR A 382 -4.24 15.53 -5.95
N GLN A 383 -2.92 15.71 -5.95
CA GLN A 383 -2.16 16.07 -7.15
C GLN A 383 -1.36 14.88 -7.66
N VAL A 384 -1.25 14.76 -8.99
CA VAL A 384 -0.56 13.64 -9.65
C VAL A 384 0.52 14.16 -10.58
N PHE A 385 1.74 13.70 -10.37
CA PHE A 385 2.94 14.16 -11.05
C PHE A 385 3.56 13.06 -11.92
N ARG A 386 4.37 13.47 -12.88
CA ARG A 386 5.13 12.56 -13.73
C ARG A 386 6.56 12.41 -13.24
N HIS A 387 7.12 13.46 -12.66
CA HIS A 387 8.52 13.54 -12.28
C HIS A 387 8.69 13.78 -10.79
N LEU A 388 9.82 13.32 -10.25
CA LEU A 388 10.10 13.42 -8.83
C LEU A 388 10.33 14.88 -8.40
N HIS A 389 10.95 15.72 -9.25
CA HIS A 389 11.15 17.13 -8.91
C HIS A 389 9.81 17.89 -8.78
N GLU A 390 8.83 17.60 -9.64
CA GLU A 390 7.50 18.26 -9.58
C GLU A 390 6.80 18.01 -8.24
N VAL A 391 6.91 16.80 -7.67
CA VAL A 391 6.30 16.51 -6.37
C VAL A 391 7.06 17.16 -5.23
N VAL A 392 8.40 17.27 -5.32
CA VAL A 392 9.19 17.97 -4.30
C VAL A 392 8.81 19.44 -4.25
N ASP A 393 8.70 20.10 -5.40
CA ASP A 393 8.26 21.50 -5.48
C ASP A 393 6.87 21.68 -4.84
N ALA A 394 5.93 20.80 -5.17
CA ALA A 394 4.57 20.84 -4.61
C ALA A 394 4.52 20.59 -3.09
N ILE A 395 5.39 19.73 -2.56
CA ILE A 395 5.53 19.49 -1.12
C ILE A 395 6.02 20.77 -0.42
N GLU A 396 7.05 21.43 -0.95
CA GLU A 396 7.59 22.66 -0.35
C GLU A 396 6.58 23.80 -0.44
N GLU A 397 5.85 23.93 -1.55
CA GLU A 397 4.74 24.88 -1.69
C GLU A 397 3.63 24.64 -0.66
N ARG A 398 3.27 23.37 -0.43
CA ARG A 398 2.24 22.99 0.54
C ARG A 398 2.60 23.41 1.97
N TRP A 399 3.88 23.35 2.33
CA TRP A 399 4.37 23.82 3.64
C TRP A 399 4.62 25.31 3.72
N ALA A 400 4.94 25.97 2.59
CA ALA A 400 5.12 27.41 2.54
C ALA A 400 3.79 28.19 2.65
N GLN A 401 2.66 27.53 2.34
CA GLN A 401 1.34 28.12 2.57
C GLN A 401 0.99 28.07 4.06
N PRO A 402 0.87 29.21 4.77
CA PRO A 402 0.33 29.20 6.12
C PRO A 402 -1.07 28.61 6.07
N GLU A 403 -1.39 27.72 7.01
CA GLU A 403 -2.72 27.09 7.13
C GLU A 403 -3.78 28.17 6.94
N ARG A 404 -4.57 28.07 5.85
CA ARG A 404 -5.72 28.96 5.68
C ARG A 404 -6.69 28.64 6.82
N PRO A 405 -7.07 29.64 7.65
CA PRO A 405 -7.97 29.44 8.77
C PRO A 405 -9.34 28.92 8.35
#